data_AF-A0A804RIF3-F1
#
_entry.id   AF-A0A804RIF3-F1
#
_cell.length_a   1.000
_cell.length_b   1.000
_cell.length_c   1.000
_cell.angle_alpha   90.00
_cell.angle_beta   90.00
_cell.angle_gamma   90.00
#
_symmetry.space_group_name_H-M   'P 1'
#
loop_
_entity.id
_entity.type
_entity.pdbx_description
1 polymer ?
#
loop_
_entity_poly.entity_id
_entity_poly.type
_entity_poly.pdbx_seq_one_letter_code
_entity_poly.pdbx_strand_id
1 'polypeptide(L)'
;MRTTASGRMLLSVLVALAVTAAHHAAAVGPPKPRGQETHLFEATVRVPDNGAAGDLEEYNYRLLANVLGSVEAARSAMYESELGLFSAFITNNQARRLSKVPGVLKVTRLEDPPALPETDGHL
;
A
#
# COMPACT_ATOMS: atom_id res chain seq x y z
N MET A 1 6.42 52.53 35.81
CA MET A 1 5.91 52.74 34.44
C MET A 1 6.99 52.30 33.46
N ARG A 2 6.65 51.40 32.52
CA ARG A 2 7.13 51.26 31.12
C ARG A 2 8.64 51.53 30.88
N THR A 3 9.49 50.61 30.39
CA THR A 3 9.35 49.76 29.19
C THR A 3 10.44 48.68 29.13
N THR A 4 10.11 47.59 28.46
CA THR A 4 10.87 46.38 28.11
C THR A 4 11.72 46.49 26.83
N ALA A 5 12.54 45.45 26.61
CA ALA A 5 13.16 44.97 25.34
C ALA A 5 14.46 45.70 24.92
N SER A 6 15.51 45.06 24.39
CA SER A 6 15.57 43.96 23.41
C SER A 6 16.91 43.21 23.57
N GLY A 7 16.97 41.88 23.55
CA GLY A 7 16.90 41.11 22.30
C GLY A 7 18.29 40.96 21.66
N ARG A 8 19.25 40.29 22.34
CA ARG A 8 20.51 39.89 21.71
C ARG A 8 20.24 38.68 20.83
N MET A 9 20.10 38.96 19.54
CA MET A 9 19.93 38.01 18.44
C MET A 9 20.99 36.89 18.51
N LEU A 10 20.48 35.66 18.36
CA LEU A 10 21.19 34.39 18.30
C LEU A 10 22.29 34.39 17.23
N LEU A 11 23.53 34.28 17.71
CA LEU A 11 24.68 33.84 16.94
C LEU A 11 24.77 32.31 17.09
N SER A 12 25.20 31.61 16.02
CA SER A 12 25.62 30.19 15.99
C SER A 12 24.57 29.15 15.58
N VAL A 13 24.26 29.06 14.28
CA VAL A 13 23.85 27.78 13.67
C VAL A 13 25.09 27.19 13.01
N LEU A 14 25.76 26.30 13.75
CA LEU A 14 26.91 25.53 13.30
C LEU A 14 26.78 24.13 13.91
N VAL A 15 26.04 23.25 13.24
CA VAL A 15 26.14 21.79 13.44
C VAL A 15 26.15 21.14 12.07
N ALA A 16 27.34 20.66 11.72
CA ALA A 16 27.62 19.89 10.54
C ALA A 16 26.77 18.63 10.50
N LEU A 17 26.00 18.45 9.43
CA LEU A 17 25.32 17.20 9.12
C LEU A 17 26.36 16.21 8.56
N ALA A 18 27.13 15.61 9.47
CA ALA A 18 27.95 14.44 9.20
C ALA A 18 27.11 13.19 9.50
N VAL A 19 26.46 12.63 8.48
CA VAL A 19 25.97 11.24 8.53
C VAL A 19 26.88 10.41 7.63
N THR A 20 27.89 9.87 8.29
CA THR A 20 28.71 8.70 7.92
C THR A 20 27.85 7.60 7.29
N ALA A 21 28.17 7.16 6.07
CA ALA A 21 29.11 6.08 5.75
C ALA A 21 28.61 4.67 6.09
N ALA A 22 28.76 3.80 5.07
CA ALA A 22 28.74 2.34 5.09
C ALA A 22 27.37 1.67 5.30
N HIS A 23 26.99 0.81 4.34
CA HIS A 23 26.56 -0.60 4.50
C HIS A 23 26.04 -1.13 3.14
N HIS A 24 26.92 -1.18 2.13
CA HIS A 24 26.71 -2.06 0.98
C HIS A 24 27.54 -3.33 1.22
N ALA A 25 27.16 -4.09 2.24
CA ALA A 25 27.69 -5.42 2.48
C ALA A 25 26.50 -6.38 2.50
N ALA A 26 26.38 -7.12 1.39
CA ALA A 26 25.67 -8.39 1.22
C ALA A 26 24.86 -8.88 2.43
N ALA A 27 23.67 -8.32 2.63
CA ALA A 27 22.70 -8.91 3.54
C ALA A 27 21.80 -9.81 2.69
N VAL A 28 22.07 -11.11 2.71
CA VAL A 28 20.96 -12.06 2.84
C VAL A 28 20.25 -11.62 4.11
N GLY A 29 19.23 -10.78 3.95
CA GLY A 29 18.53 -10.18 5.07
C GLY A 29 18.05 -11.27 6.04
N PRO A 30 17.86 -10.95 7.32
CA PRO A 30 17.22 -11.89 8.24
C PRO A 30 15.94 -12.44 7.58
N PRO A 31 15.65 -13.76 7.71
CA PRO A 31 14.49 -14.35 7.06
C PRO A 31 13.26 -13.49 7.35
N LYS A 32 12.64 -13.00 6.27
CA LYS A 32 11.54 -12.05 6.35
C LYS A 32 10.51 -12.63 7.33
N PRO A 33 10.11 -11.91 8.39
CA PRO A 33 9.23 -12.46 9.41
C PRO A 33 8.02 -13.13 8.76
N ARG A 34 7.73 -14.39 9.13
CA ARG A 34 6.56 -15.15 8.62
C ARG A 34 5.31 -14.26 8.70
N GLY A 35 4.72 -13.94 7.55
CA GLY A 35 3.61 -12.99 7.41
C GLY A 35 3.93 -11.67 6.69
N GLN A 36 5.21 -11.41 6.38
CA GLN A 36 5.65 -10.29 5.52
C GLN A 36 5.95 -10.70 4.08
N GLU A 37 5.68 -11.95 3.72
CA GLU A 37 5.73 -12.38 2.33
C GLU A 37 4.58 -11.72 1.56
N THR A 38 4.94 -11.15 0.41
CA THR A 38 4.01 -10.56 -0.54
C THR A 38 3.61 -11.64 -1.53
N HIS A 39 2.31 -11.74 -1.78
CA HIS A 39 1.74 -12.61 -2.80
C HIS A 39 0.95 -11.77 -3.79
N LEU A 40 0.68 -12.34 -4.96
CA LEU A 40 -0.23 -11.69 -5.91
C LEU A 40 -1.68 -11.91 -5.46
N PHE A 41 -2.38 -10.81 -5.15
CA PHE A 41 -3.80 -10.81 -4.84
C PHE A 41 -4.56 -10.06 -5.91
N GLU A 42 -5.72 -10.58 -6.29
CA GLU A 42 -6.72 -9.92 -7.11
C GLU A 42 -7.81 -9.33 -6.22
N ALA A 43 -8.21 -8.09 -6.48
CA ALA A 43 -9.30 -7.41 -5.81
C ALA A 43 -10.40 -7.04 -6.82
N THR A 44 -11.61 -7.56 -6.59
CA THR A 44 -12.82 -7.11 -7.29
C THR A 44 -13.37 -5.88 -6.58
N VAL A 45 -13.65 -4.82 -7.33
CA VAL A 45 -14.14 -3.54 -6.80
C VAL A 45 -15.41 -3.10 -7.49
N ARG A 46 -16.22 -2.32 -6.77
CA ARG A 46 -17.37 -1.63 -7.36
C ARG A 46 -16.86 -0.52 -8.29
N VAL A 47 -17.32 -0.55 -9.54
CA VAL A 47 -17.08 0.52 -10.51
C VAL A 47 -17.97 1.72 -10.16
N PRO A 48 -17.41 2.91 -9.90
CA PRO A 48 -18.22 4.12 -9.72
C PRO A 48 -18.90 4.52 -11.02
N ASP A 49 -20.19 4.91 -10.96
CA ASP A 49 -21.05 5.20 -12.12
C ASP A 49 -20.57 6.40 -12.98
N ASN A 50 -19.56 7.13 -12.51
CA ASN A 50 -19.20 8.45 -13.01
C ASN A 50 -17.83 8.49 -13.72
N GLY A 51 -17.08 7.38 -13.74
CA GLY A 51 -15.63 7.41 -14.05
C GLY A 51 -15.28 7.15 -15.51
N ALA A 52 -14.50 8.05 -16.12
CA ALA A 52 -13.73 7.73 -17.32
C ALA A 52 -12.62 6.71 -16.97
N ALA A 53 -12.12 5.94 -17.95
CA ALA A 53 -11.16 4.86 -17.67
C ALA A 53 -9.91 5.30 -16.88
N GLY A 54 -9.40 6.52 -17.11
CA GLY A 54 -8.30 7.09 -16.32
C GLY A 54 -8.65 7.34 -14.85
N ASP A 55 -9.90 7.73 -14.57
CA ASP A 55 -10.40 7.93 -13.21
C ASP A 55 -10.51 6.60 -12.45
N LEU A 56 -10.74 5.49 -13.17
CA LEU A 56 -10.87 4.15 -12.57
C LEU A 56 -9.53 3.62 -12.07
N GLU A 57 -8.45 3.79 -12.86
CA GLU A 57 -7.12 3.39 -12.42
C GLU A 57 -6.68 4.21 -11.20
N GLU A 58 -6.92 5.53 -11.24
CA GLU A 58 -6.62 6.40 -10.10
C GLU A 58 -7.47 6.06 -8.87
N TYR A 59 -8.73 5.70 -9.07
CA TYR A 59 -9.59 5.17 -8.01
C TYR A 59 -9.04 3.88 -7.39
N ASN A 60 -8.58 2.94 -8.22
CA ASN A 60 -7.96 1.70 -7.76
C ASN A 60 -6.70 1.97 -6.92
N TYR A 61 -5.84 2.92 -7.34
CA TYR A 61 -4.70 3.34 -6.55
C TYR A 61 -5.11 3.90 -5.19
N ARG A 62 -6.17 4.72 -5.13
CA ARG A 62 -6.67 5.29 -3.87
C ARG A 62 -7.22 4.22 -2.93
N LEU A 63 -7.91 3.21 -3.46
CA LEU A 63 -8.37 2.07 -2.66
C LEU A 63 -7.19 1.32 -2.04
N LEU A 64 -6.16 1.01 -2.83
CA LEU A 64 -4.98 0.32 -2.35
C LEU A 64 -4.15 1.19 -1.38
N ALA A 65 -4.10 2.51 -1.61
CA ALA A 65 -3.42 3.48 -0.76
C ALA A 65 -4.00 3.53 0.67
N ASN A 66 -5.30 3.28 0.86
CA ASN A 66 -5.89 3.17 2.21
C ASN A 66 -5.25 2.05 3.05
N VAL A 67 -4.68 1.04 2.39
CA VAL A 67 -3.99 -0.08 3.03
C VAL A 67 -2.49 0.19 3.14
N LEU A 68 -1.86 0.68 2.08
CA LEU A 68 -0.40 0.85 2.02
C LEU A 68 0.08 2.17 2.63
N GLY A 69 -0.80 3.15 2.81
CA GLY A 69 -0.51 4.45 3.42
C GLY A 69 -0.16 5.55 2.41
N SER A 70 0.06 5.24 1.13
CA SER A 70 0.27 6.24 0.08
C SER A 70 -0.10 5.73 -1.31
N VAL A 71 -0.34 6.68 -2.23
CA VAL A 71 -0.62 6.39 -3.65
C VAL A 71 0.64 5.91 -4.36
N GLU A 72 1.82 6.41 -3.99
CA GLU A 72 3.10 5.97 -4.54
C GLU A 72 3.37 4.50 -4.21
N ALA A 73 3.09 4.07 -2.97
CA ALA A 73 3.20 2.67 -2.59
C ALA A 73 2.17 1.81 -3.33
N ALA A 74 0.95 2.32 -3.53
CA ALA A 74 -0.07 1.65 -4.33
C ALA A 74 0.37 1.44 -5.77
N ARG A 75 0.88 2.47 -6.45
CA ARG A 75 1.41 2.36 -7.82
C ARG A 75 2.55 1.35 -7.91
N SER A 76 3.46 1.34 -6.94
CA SER A 76 4.58 0.38 -6.94
C SER A 76 4.14 -1.06 -6.68
N ALA A 77 3.02 -1.28 -5.98
CA ALA A 77 2.54 -2.60 -5.63
C ALA A 77 1.53 -3.17 -6.63
N MET A 78 0.85 -2.30 -7.38
CA MET A 78 -0.13 -2.70 -8.39
C MET A 78 0.57 -3.37 -9.57
N TYR A 79 0.05 -4.52 -9.98
CA TYR A 79 0.56 -5.30 -11.10
C TYR A 79 -0.27 -5.04 -12.36
N GLU A 80 -1.60 -5.16 -12.24
CA GLU A 80 -2.54 -4.93 -13.34
C GLU A 80 -3.81 -4.25 -12.80
N SER A 81 -4.46 -3.43 -13.63
CA SER A 81 -5.69 -2.72 -13.28
C SER A 81 -6.65 -2.73 -14.46
N GLU A 82 -7.85 -3.21 -14.23
CA GLU A 82 -8.93 -3.31 -15.21
C GLU A 82 -10.23 -2.71 -14.66
N LEU A 83 -11.28 -2.67 -15.48
CA LEU A 83 -12.57 -2.16 -15.07
C LEU A 83 -13.20 -3.09 -14.03
N GLY A 84 -13.25 -2.64 -12.78
CA GLY A 84 -13.84 -3.40 -11.67
C GLY A 84 -12.91 -4.43 -11.03
N LEU A 85 -11.65 -4.52 -11.47
CA LEU A 85 -10.65 -5.42 -10.92
C LEU A 85 -9.27 -4.74 -10.85
N PHE A 86 -8.44 -5.12 -9.89
CA PHE A 86 -7.01 -4.89 -9.94
C PHE A 86 -6.24 -6.00 -9.23
N SER A 87 -4.99 -6.22 -9.60
CA SER A 87 -4.10 -7.14 -8.92
C SER A 87 -2.88 -6.42 -8.33
N ALA A 88 -2.41 -6.85 -7.16
CA ALA A 88 -1.30 -6.22 -6.46
C ALA A 88 -0.48 -7.20 -5.62
N PHE A 89 0.81 -6.93 -5.48
CA PHE A 89 1.71 -7.66 -4.59
C PHE A 89 1.62 -7.11 -3.18
N ILE A 90 0.90 -7.81 -2.32
CA ILE A 90 0.67 -7.40 -0.93
C ILE A 90 0.76 -8.59 0.03
N THR A 91 0.95 -8.30 1.31
CA THR A 91 0.96 -9.31 2.38
C THR A 91 -0.46 -9.81 2.69
N ASN A 92 -0.57 -10.99 3.30
CA ASN A 92 -1.84 -11.53 3.80
C ASN A 92 -2.59 -10.56 4.74
N ASN A 93 -1.84 -9.81 5.59
CA ASN A 93 -2.46 -8.80 6.47
C ASN A 93 -3.04 -7.63 5.67
N GLN A 94 -2.30 -7.15 4.66
CA GLN A 94 -2.74 -6.08 3.78
C GLN A 94 -3.95 -6.51 2.95
N ALA A 95 -3.97 -7.74 2.41
CA ALA A 95 -5.13 -8.29 1.69
C ALA A 95 -6.38 -8.35 2.58
N ARG A 96 -6.24 -8.79 3.85
CA ARG A 96 -7.33 -8.80 4.83
C ARG A 96 -7.81 -7.39 5.23
N ARG A 97 -6.93 -6.39 5.18
CA ARG A 97 -7.31 -4.99 5.39
C ARG A 97 -8.01 -4.42 4.17
N LEU A 98 -7.55 -4.79 2.98
CA LEU A 98 -8.13 -4.38 1.70
C LEU A 98 -9.58 -4.89 1.56
N SER A 99 -9.86 -6.13 1.98
CA SER A 99 -11.22 -6.68 1.95
C SER A 99 -12.23 -5.95 2.85
N LYS A 100 -11.77 -5.04 3.72
CA LYS A 100 -12.60 -4.21 4.59
C LYS A 100 -12.77 -2.78 4.08
N VAL A 101 -12.10 -2.41 2.98
CA VAL A 101 -12.19 -1.06 2.41
C VAL A 101 -13.52 -0.92 1.68
N PRO A 102 -14.32 0.13 1.97
CA PRO A 102 -15.55 0.39 1.22
C PRO A 102 -15.28 0.48 -0.28
N GLY A 103 -16.07 -0.25 -1.08
CA GLY A 103 -15.90 -0.35 -2.52
C GLY A 103 -15.19 -1.63 -2.97
N VAL A 104 -14.46 -2.33 -2.09
CA VAL A 104 -13.89 -3.65 -2.39
C VAL A 104 -14.95 -4.72 -2.13
N LEU A 105 -15.19 -5.58 -3.11
CA LEU A 105 -16.22 -6.64 -3.08
C LEU A 105 -15.61 -8.00 -2.72
N LYS A 106 -14.43 -8.31 -3.25
CA LYS A 106 -13.73 -9.58 -3.04
C LYS A 106 -12.22 -9.38 -3.14
N VAL A 107 -11.45 -10.15 -2.38
CA VAL A 107 -10.00 -10.24 -2.52
C VAL A 107 -9.60 -11.71 -2.54
N THR A 108 -8.92 -12.15 -3.58
CA THR A 108 -8.52 -13.55 -3.80
C THR A 108 -7.02 -13.61 -4.02
N ARG A 109 -6.34 -14.61 -3.47
CA ARG A 109 -4.93 -14.86 -3.80
C ARG A 109 -4.86 -15.62 -5.12
N LEU A 110 -4.11 -15.11 -6.09
CA LEU A 110 -4.02 -15.71 -7.44
C LEU A 110 -3.17 -16.99 -7.48
N GLU A 111 -2.28 -17.17 -6.50
CA GLU A 111 -1.48 -18.39 -6.34
C GLU A 111 -2.29 -19.55 -5.74
N ASP A 112 -3.44 -19.27 -5.12
CA ASP A 112 -4.29 -20.33 -4.57
C ASP A 112 -5.09 -20.94 -5.73
N PRO A 113 -5.16 -22.29 -5.82
CA PRO A 113 -5.98 -22.93 -6.84
C PRO A 113 -7.42 -22.41 -6.73
N PRO A 114 -8.12 -22.18 -7.86
CA PRO A 114 -9.48 -21.68 -7.84
C PRO A 114 -10.30 -22.61 -6.94
N ALA A 115 -11.03 -22.02 -5.98
CA ALA A 115 -11.94 -22.80 -5.14
C ALA A 115 -12.83 -23.60 -6.08
N LEU A 116 -12.73 -24.94 -6.00
CA LEU A 116 -13.57 -25.81 -6.80
C LEU A 116 -15.01 -25.39 -6.55
N PRO A 117 -15.86 -25.29 -7.60
CA PRO A 117 -17.27 -25.07 -7.37
C PRO A 117 -17.70 -26.15 -6.39
N GLU A 118 -18.34 -25.75 -5.29
CA GLU A 118 -19.04 -26.69 -4.43
C GLU A 118 -19.98 -27.42 -5.38
N THR A 119 -19.61 -28.63 -5.78
CA THR A 119 -20.51 -29.50 -6.50
C THR A 119 -21.58 -29.80 -5.48
N ASP A 120 -22.66 -29.02 -5.57
CA ASP A 120 -23.87 -29.24 -4.82
C ASP A 120 -24.14 -30.73 -4.89
N GLY A 121 -24.01 -31.38 -3.73
CA GLY A 121 -24.29 -32.79 -3.53
C GLY A 121 -25.78 -32.99 -3.69
N HIS A 122 -26.25 -32.95 -4.92
CA HIS A 122 -27.58 -33.33 -5.32
C HIS A 122 -27.47 -34.59 -6.17
N LEU A 123 -27.41 -35.68 -5.40
CA LEU A 123 -28.03 -37.01 -5.60
C LEU A 123 -28.02 -37.59 -7.02
#